data_AF-A0A831ZDV6-F1
#
_entry.id   AF-A0A831ZDV6-F1
#
_cell.length_a   1.000
_cell.length_b   1.000
_cell.length_c   1.000
_cell.angle_alpha   90.00
_cell.angle_beta   90.00
_cell.angle_gamma   90.00
#
_symmetry.space_group_name_H-M   'P 1'
#
loop_
_entity.id
_entity.type
_entity.pdbx_description
1 polymer ?
#
loop_
_entity_poly.entity_id
_entity_poly.type
_entity_poly.pdbx_seq_one_letter_code
_entity_poly.pdbx_strand_id
1 'polypeptide(L)'
;MPSKGLTIQLISISPGVYEVTGDLTFNTVSQLQTLPEQVSSSATTPKIMLDKVQHIDSAGLALLIDWGRQSMQYHSITFCQPNKQLLRLVDLYNLESVLSFDHSI
;
A
#
# COMPACT_ATOMS: atom_id res chain seq x y z
N MET A 1 8.19 -19.01 20.13
CA MET A 1 9.42 -18.36 19.58
C MET A 1 9.05 -16.93 19.22
N PRO A 2 9.79 -15.90 19.67
CA PRO A 2 9.56 -14.55 19.16
C PRO A 2 10.01 -14.50 17.70
N SER A 3 9.06 -14.20 16.81
CA SER A 3 9.28 -14.01 15.39
C SER A 3 10.27 -12.87 15.16
N LYS A 4 11.34 -13.17 14.41
CA LYS A 4 12.29 -12.24 13.78
C LYS A 4 11.52 -10.97 13.38
N GLY A 5 11.91 -9.82 13.93
CA GLY A 5 11.13 -8.58 13.83
C GLY A 5 10.69 -8.30 12.40
N LEU A 6 9.38 -8.38 12.14
CA LEU A 6 8.81 -8.00 10.85
C LEU A 6 8.82 -6.47 10.78
N THR A 7 9.84 -5.93 10.11
CA THR A 7 9.88 -4.52 9.76
C THR A 7 9.20 -4.35 8.41
N ILE A 8 8.20 -3.46 8.35
CA ILE A 8 7.61 -3.02 7.10
C ILE A 8 8.23 -1.67 6.72
N GLN A 9 8.51 -1.46 5.43
CA GLN A 9 9.13 -0.23 4.95
C GLN A 9 8.51 0.23 3.64
N LEU A 10 8.49 1.55 3.43
CA LEU A 10 8.23 2.17 2.14
C LEU A 10 9.53 2.81 1.63
N ILE A 11 10.01 2.38 0.46
CA ILE A 11 11.27 2.83 -0.12
C ILE A 11 10.99 3.49 -1.47
N SER A 12 11.61 4.63 -1.75
CA SER A 12 11.57 5.25 -3.08
C SER A 12 12.58 4.55 -3.99
N ILE A 13 12.12 3.97 -5.10
CA ILE A 13 12.99 3.25 -6.05
C ILE A 13 13.26 4.06 -7.32
N SER A 14 12.36 4.98 -7.68
CA SER A 14 12.56 6.01 -8.71
C SER A 14 11.57 7.16 -8.48
N PRO A 15 11.73 8.32 -9.15
CA PRO A 15 10.81 9.45 -8.96
C PRO A 15 9.35 9.05 -9.22
N GLY A 16 8.50 9.20 -8.20
CA GLY A 16 7.08 8.83 -8.26
C GLY A 16 6.78 7.33 -8.14
N VAL A 17 7.79 6.48 -7.88
CA VAL A 17 7.61 5.03 -7.68
C VAL A 17 8.19 4.60 -6.34
N TYR A 18 7.35 3.98 -5.53
CA TYR A 18 7.67 3.54 -4.18
C TYR A 18 7.37 2.05 -4.03
N GLU A 19 8.17 1.34 -3.25
CA GLU A 19 8.03 -0.09 -2.99
C GLU A 19 7.71 -0.31 -1.51
N VAL A 20 6.64 -1.07 -1.24
CA VAL A 20 6.32 -1.56 0.11
C VAL A 20 6.97 -2.92 0.30
N THR A 21 7.87 -3.02 1.28
CA THR A 21 8.55 -4.28 1.62
C THR A 21 8.11 -4.77 3.01
N GLY A 22 7.86 -6.07 3.12
CA GLY A 22 7.34 -6.70 4.34
C GLY A 22 5.84 -6.94 4.29
N ASP A 23 5.30 -7.51 5.36
CA ASP A 23 3.88 -7.88 5.43
C ASP A 23 3.02 -6.71 5.91
N LEU A 24 1.83 -6.55 5.34
CA LEU A 24 0.82 -5.55 5.73
C LEU A 24 -0.20 -6.18 6.67
N THR A 25 0.17 -6.31 7.94
CA THR A 25 -0.65 -6.97 8.98
C THR A 25 -0.87 -6.07 10.17
N PHE A 26 -1.79 -6.43 11.06
CA PHE A 26 -2.02 -5.71 12.31
C PHE A 26 -0.72 -5.43 13.11
N ASN A 27 0.25 -6.34 13.05
CA ASN A 27 1.51 -6.22 13.78
C ASN A 27 2.50 -5.22 13.16
N THR A 28 2.33 -4.86 11.89
CA THR A 28 3.32 -4.12 11.11
C THR A 28 2.80 -2.76 10.64
N VAL A 29 1.50 -2.63 10.33
CA VAL A 29 0.90 -1.40 9.78
C VAL A 29 1.10 -0.16 10.66
N SER A 30 1.28 -0.33 11.97
CA SER A 30 1.59 0.76 12.89
C SER A 30 2.91 1.47 12.60
N GLN A 31 3.82 0.82 11.87
CA GLN A 31 5.11 1.40 11.45
C GLN A 31 4.96 2.34 10.23
N LEU A 32 3.81 2.33 9.55
CA LEU A 32 3.55 3.07 8.30
C LEU A 32 2.21 3.85 8.32
N GLN A 33 1.73 4.26 9.50
CA GLN A 33 0.38 4.83 9.68
C GLN A 33 0.07 6.04 8.80
N THR A 34 1.05 6.90 8.53
CA THR A 34 0.87 8.09 7.69
C THR A 34 1.44 7.85 6.31
N LEU A 35 0.75 8.39 5.28
CA LEU A 35 1.29 8.42 3.94
C LEU A 35 2.59 9.25 3.98
N PRO A 36 3.76 8.69 3.60
CA PRO A 36 5.01 9.42 3.72
C PRO A 36 4.98 10.70 2.88
N GLU A 37 5.48 11.82 3.42
CA GLU A 37 5.42 13.13 2.76
C GLU A 37 5.96 13.10 1.33
N GLN A 38 7.03 12.33 1.11
CA GLN A 38 7.62 12.10 -0.21
C GLN A 38 6.63 11.56 -1.26
N VAL A 39 5.62 10.79 -0.85
CA VAL A 39 4.54 10.29 -1.72
C VAL A 39 3.54 11.40 -1.98
N SER A 40 3.13 12.11 -0.92
CA SER A 40 2.15 13.21 -0.98
C SER A 40 2.65 14.40 -1.80
N SER A 41 3.95 14.69 -1.79
CA SER A 41 4.58 15.80 -2.50
C SER A 41 5.07 15.44 -3.91
N SER A 42 4.74 14.24 -4.42
CA SER A 42 5.16 13.82 -5.75
C SER A 42 4.57 14.74 -6.83
N ALA A 43 5.38 15.10 -7.82
CA ALA A 43 4.96 15.91 -8.97
C ALA A 43 4.11 15.11 -9.99
N THR A 44 4.02 13.79 -9.82
CA THR A 44 3.24 12.86 -10.63
C THR A 44 2.42 11.95 -9.74
N THR A 45 1.39 11.30 -10.32
CA THR A 45 0.60 10.23 -9.69
C THR A 45 1.53 9.16 -9.12
N PRO A 46 1.66 9.03 -7.79
CA PRO A 46 2.58 8.06 -7.20
C PRO A 46 2.14 6.63 -7.48
N LYS A 47 3.10 5.77 -7.83
CA LYS A 47 2.91 4.33 -7.95
C LYS A 47 3.46 3.62 -6.71
N ILE A 48 2.63 2.80 -6.06
CA ILE A 48 2.99 2.01 -4.89
C ILE A 48 3.05 0.54 -5.29
N MET A 49 4.26 0.00 -5.38
CA MET A 49 4.53 -1.39 -5.72
C MET A 49 4.30 -2.29 -4.49
N LEU A 50 3.47 -3.32 -4.66
CA LEU A 50 3.09 -4.27 -3.62
C LEU A 50 3.64 -5.69 -3.86
N ASP A 51 4.50 -5.89 -4.86
CA ASP A 51 5.05 -7.19 -5.25
C ASP A 51 5.93 -7.83 -4.18
N LYS A 52 6.43 -7.03 -3.22
CA LYS A 52 7.20 -7.49 -2.05
C LYS A 52 6.34 -7.71 -0.79
N VAL A 53 5.02 -7.53 -0.88
CA VAL A 53 4.07 -7.82 0.20
C VAL A 53 3.56 -9.27 0.06
N GLN A 54 3.96 -10.14 0.98
CA GLN A 54 3.55 -11.55 0.94
C GLN A 54 2.23 -11.77 1.68
N HIS A 55 2.07 -11.17 2.85
CA HIS A 55 0.87 -11.31 3.66
C HIS A 55 0.18 -9.97 3.88
N ILE A 56 -1.15 -9.99 3.77
CA ILE A 56 -2.01 -8.82 4.01
C ILE A 56 -3.32 -9.21 4.69
N ASP A 57 -3.62 -8.60 5.82
CA ASP A 57 -4.89 -8.79 6.53
C ASP A 57 -5.83 -7.58 6.37
N SER A 58 -6.92 -7.57 7.14
CA SER A 58 -7.87 -6.45 7.15
C SER A 58 -7.27 -5.13 7.62
N ALA A 59 -6.27 -5.16 8.52
CA ALA A 59 -5.59 -3.95 8.99
C ALA A 59 -4.65 -3.40 7.91
N GLY A 60 -3.98 -4.28 7.17
CA GLY A 60 -3.24 -3.93 5.96
C GLY A 60 -4.11 -3.24 4.92
N LEU A 61 -5.27 -3.82 4.60
CA LEU A 61 -6.23 -3.21 3.69
C LEU A 61 -6.74 -1.85 4.19
N ALA A 62 -7.06 -1.73 5.49
CA ALA A 62 -7.49 -0.47 6.08
C ALA A 62 -6.43 0.64 5.93
N LEU A 63 -5.15 0.29 6.05
CA LEU A 63 -4.05 1.23 5.80
C LEU A 63 -4.03 1.71 4.34
N LEU A 64 -4.18 0.79 3.38
CA LEU A 64 -4.20 1.16 1.95
C LEU A 64 -5.39 2.07 1.61
N ILE A 65 -6.56 1.82 2.20
CA ILE A 65 -7.73 2.71 2.08
C ILE A 65 -7.41 4.10 2.65
N ASP A 66 -6.80 4.14 3.83
CA ASP A 66 -6.47 5.41 4.47
C ASP A 66 -5.45 6.21 3.65
N TRP A 67 -4.42 5.55 3.11
CA TRP A 67 -3.49 6.14 2.17
C TRP A 67 -4.16 6.64 0.89
N GLY A 68 -5.08 5.84 0.32
CA GLY A 68 -5.89 6.25 -0.83
C GLY A 68 -6.64 7.56 -0.54
N ARG A 69 -7.31 7.64 0.61
CA ARG A 69 -8.04 8.83 1.06
C ARG A 69 -7.13 10.03 1.32
N GLN A 70 -6.00 9.84 2.02
CA GLN A 70 -5.01 10.90 2.28
C GLN A 70 -4.45 11.47 0.96
N SER A 71 -4.20 10.61 -0.03
CA SER A 71 -3.64 11.00 -1.32
C SER A 71 -4.56 11.89 -2.17
N MET A 72 -5.89 11.78 -2.00
CA MET A 72 -6.86 12.59 -2.75
C MET A 72 -6.72 14.10 -2.50
N GLN A 73 -6.03 14.51 -1.43
CA GLN A 73 -5.75 15.92 -1.15
C GLN A 73 -4.69 16.52 -2.08
N TYR A 74 -3.89 15.67 -2.74
CA TYR A 74 -2.76 16.09 -3.58
C TYR A 74 -2.83 15.42 -4.95
N HIS A 75 -2.47 14.14 -5.01
CA HIS A 75 -2.54 13.30 -6.20
C HIS A 75 -2.95 11.89 -5.77
N SER A 76 -3.97 11.33 -6.43
CA SER A 76 -4.36 9.94 -6.20
C SER A 76 -3.17 9.01 -6.38
N ILE A 77 -2.95 8.11 -5.42
CA ILE A 77 -1.97 7.03 -5.57
C ILE A 77 -2.55 5.88 -6.40
N THR A 78 -1.67 5.17 -7.09
CA THR A 78 -1.99 3.93 -7.79
C THR A 78 -1.24 2.78 -7.16
N PHE A 79 -1.96 1.73 -6.74
CA PHE A 79 -1.38 0.51 -6.21
C PHE A 79 -1.08 -0.46 -7.36
N CYS A 80 0.15 -0.96 -7.43
CA CYS A 80 0.66 -1.78 -8.52
C CYS A 80 1.03 -3.17 -8.02
N GLN A 81 0.84 -4.19 -8.87
CA GLN A 81 1.19 -5.59 -8.56
C GLN A 81 0.56 -6.12 -7.25
N PRO A 82 -0.76 -5.93 -7.02
CA PRO A 82 -1.41 -6.46 -5.83
C PRO A 82 -1.38 -8.00 -5.84
N ASN A 83 -1.08 -8.61 -4.69
CA ASN A 83 -1.14 -10.05 -4.55
C ASN A 83 -2.61 -10.55 -4.56
N LYS A 84 -2.81 -11.85 -4.80
CA LYS A 84 -4.16 -12.45 -4.86
C LYS A 84 -4.96 -12.31 -3.56
N GLN A 85 -4.29 -12.24 -2.42
CA GLN A 85 -4.93 -12.07 -1.11
C GLN A 85 -5.54 -10.67 -0.98
N LEU A 86 -4.82 -9.63 -1.40
CA LEU A 86 -5.33 -8.25 -1.43
C LEU A 86 -6.52 -8.13 -2.38
N LEU A 87 -6.40 -8.64 -3.61
CA LEU A 87 -7.49 -8.60 -4.58
C LEU A 87 -8.77 -9.27 -4.04
N ARG A 88 -8.63 -10.42 -3.37
CA ARG A 88 -9.76 -11.09 -2.72
C ARG A 88 -10.40 -10.27 -1.60
N LEU A 89 -9.60 -9.58 -0.79
CA LEU A 89 -10.13 -8.72 0.27
C LEU A 89 -10.86 -7.51 -0.34
N VAL A 90 -10.29 -6.87 -1.36
CA VAL A 90 -10.91 -5.74 -2.07
C VAL A 90 -12.28 -6.13 -2.65
N ASP A 91 -12.37 -7.29 -3.30
CA ASP A 91 -13.61 -7.85 -3.83
C ASP A 91 -14.63 -8.13 -2.71
N LEU A 92 -14.20 -8.83 -1.65
CA LEU A 92 -15.07 -9.17 -0.51
C LEU A 92 -15.66 -7.93 0.18
N TYR A 93 -14.92 -6.82 0.24
CA TYR A 93 -15.36 -5.57 0.84
C TYR A 93 -15.93 -4.57 -0.18
N ASN A 94 -16.02 -4.93 -1.46
CA ASN A 94 -16.51 -4.10 -2.56
C ASN A 94 -15.81 -2.72 -2.66
N LEU A 95 -14.47 -2.74 -2.58
CA LEU A 95 -13.62 -1.54 -2.50
C LEU A 95 -13.00 -1.09 -3.82
N GLU A 96 -13.43 -1.66 -4.95
CA GLU A 96 -12.86 -1.34 -6.27
C GLU A 96 -13.01 0.14 -6.66
N SER A 97 -14.03 0.82 -6.12
CA SER A 97 -14.24 2.26 -6.34
C SER A 97 -13.42 3.17 -5.41
N VAL A 98 -12.78 2.60 -4.38
CA VAL A 98 -12.04 3.33 -3.35
C VAL A 98 -10.53 3.30 -3.60
N LEU A 99 -10.04 2.23 -4.21
CA LEU A 99 -8.62 1.99 -4.46
C LEU A 99 -8.34 1.90 -5.96
N SER A 100 -7.40 2.71 -6.44
CA SER A 100 -6.91 2.64 -7.82
C SER A 100 -5.82 1.58 -7.93
N PHE A 101 -6.10 0.51 -8.68
CA PHE A 101 -5.13 -0.57 -8.95
C PHE A 101 -4.71 -0.57 -10.42
N ASP A 102 -3.41 -0.53 -10.68
CA ASP A 102 -2.86 -0.79 -12.02
C ASP A 102 -2.75 -2.30 -12.24
N HIS A 103 -3.58 -2.80 -13.16
CA HIS A 103 -3.62 -4.21 -13.56
C HIS A 103 -2.77 -4.48 -14.81
N SER A 104 -2.03 -3.49 -15.30
CA SER A 104 -1.15 -3.66 -16.47
C SER A 104 -0.06 -4.68 -16.14
N ILE A 105 -0.22 -5.87 -16.71
CA ILE A 105 0.67 -7.04 -16.61
C ILE A 105 1.95 -6.77 -17.40
#